data_AF-A0A2D6WA06-F1
#
_entry.id   AF-A0A2D6WA06-F1
#
_cell.length_a   1.000
_cell.length_b   1.000
_cell.length_c   1.000
_cell.angle_alpha   90.00
_cell.angle_beta   90.00
_cell.angle_gamma   90.00
#
_symmetry.space_group_name_H-M   'P 1'
#
loop_
_entity.id
_entity.type
_entity.pdbx_description
1 polymer ?
#
loop_
_entity_poly.entity_id
_entity_poly.type
_entity_poly.pdbx_seq_one_letter_code
_entity_poly.pdbx_strand_id
1 'polypeptide(L)'
;MQVEQEKSINRYIPDSESYWCHHCKAHSPFTKEITKIGRSTPNYFICADCNKTMFCPSKTKPWMIGLNAVALLAIIIGIVMVFVNDREIKNIGAAALSLGVLFGAVGGMMFYHMRQWNIWSDSQKRKSTKELDHEMAEYLKKSES
;
A
#
# COMPACT_ATOMS: atom_id res chain seq x y z
N MET A 1 -14.95 18.39 -7.75
CA MET A 1 -14.06 17.20 -7.78
C MET A 1 -14.74 16.14 -8.63
N GLN A 2 -14.07 15.59 -9.64
CA GLN A 2 -14.60 14.47 -10.42
C GLN A 2 -14.24 13.17 -9.69
N VAL A 3 -15.22 12.33 -9.41
CA VAL A 3 -15.01 11.00 -8.83
C VAL A 3 -14.60 10.08 -9.97
N GLU A 4 -13.43 9.47 -9.86
CA GLU A 4 -12.90 8.53 -10.84
C GLU A 4 -13.13 7.09 -10.35
N GLN A 5 -13.37 6.17 -11.29
CA GLN A 5 -13.54 4.75 -11.01
C GLN A 5 -12.62 3.94 -11.92
N GLU A 6 -11.77 3.10 -11.32
CA GLU A 6 -10.98 2.11 -12.05
C GLU A 6 -11.77 0.80 -12.25
N LYS A 7 -11.43 0.06 -13.29
CA LYS A 7 -12.25 -0.94 -13.98
C LYS A 7 -12.44 -2.25 -13.18
N SER A 8 -13.22 -2.21 -12.10
CA SER A 8 -13.81 -3.38 -11.44
C SER A 8 -15.35 -3.27 -11.53
N ILE A 9 -15.99 -4.24 -12.20
CA ILE A 9 -17.47 -4.27 -12.35
C ILE A 9 -18.13 -4.60 -11.00
N ASN A 10 -17.55 -5.53 -10.26
CA ASN A 10 -17.93 -5.83 -8.88
C ASN A 10 -16.76 -5.51 -7.96
N ARG A 11 -17.02 -4.62 -7.01
CA ARG A 11 -16.02 -4.04 -6.11
C ARG A 11 -15.39 -5.02 -5.11
N TYR A 12 -16.01 -6.19 -4.95
CA TYR A 12 -15.57 -7.27 -4.08
C TYR A 12 -14.78 -8.35 -4.82
N ILE A 13 -14.73 -8.31 -6.16
CA ILE A 13 -13.84 -9.16 -6.94
C ILE A 13 -12.43 -8.60 -6.83
N PRO A 14 -11.45 -9.39 -6.34
CA PRO A 14 -10.09 -8.90 -6.21
C PRO A 14 -9.43 -8.66 -7.56
N ASP A 15 -8.96 -7.44 -7.77
CA ASP A 15 -8.09 -7.07 -8.88
C ASP A 15 -6.85 -6.32 -8.35
N SER A 16 -5.66 -6.85 -8.61
CA SER A 16 -4.42 -6.23 -8.15
C SER A 16 -4.06 -4.95 -8.91
N GLU A 17 -4.64 -4.71 -10.09
CA GLU A 17 -4.40 -3.51 -10.88
C GLU A 17 -5.24 -2.33 -10.41
N SER A 18 -6.41 -2.60 -9.82
CA SER A 18 -7.32 -1.59 -9.29
C SER A 18 -6.94 -1.09 -7.88
N TYR A 19 -7.19 0.20 -7.60
CA TYR A 19 -7.07 0.75 -6.25
C TYR A 19 -8.00 0.06 -5.25
N TRP A 20 -7.49 -0.21 -4.05
CA TRP A 20 -8.20 -0.86 -2.97
C TRP A 20 -8.17 -0.06 -1.67
N CYS A 21 -9.31 -0.02 -0.97
CA CYS A 21 -9.43 0.64 0.33
C CYS A 21 -9.29 -0.38 1.46
N HIS A 22 -8.30 -0.17 2.33
CA HIS A 22 -8.04 -1.05 3.47
C HIS A 22 -9.13 -1.00 4.55
N HIS A 23 -9.87 0.11 4.63
CA HIS A 23 -10.94 0.31 5.60
C HIS A 23 -12.26 -0.27 5.10
N CYS A 24 -12.70 0.09 3.89
CA CYS A 24 -13.91 -0.47 3.28
C CYS A 24 -13.77 -1.94 2.87
N LYS A 25 -12.53 -2.45 2.77
CA LYS A 25 -12.25 -3.81 2.28
C LYS A 25 -12.92 -4.06 0.93
N ALA A 26 -12.74 -3.14 0.00
CA ALA A 26 -13.28 -3.22 -1.35
C ALA A 26 -12.49 -2.31 -2.30
N HIS A 27 -12.58 -2.60 -3.59
CA HIS A 27 -12.35 -1.59 -4.62
C HIS A 27 -13.41 -0.50 -4.45
N SER A 28 -13.06 0.77 -4.57
CA SER A 28 -13.99 1.86 -4.30
C SER A 28 -13.72 2.98 -5.28
N PRO A 29 -14.74 3.77 -5.65
CA PRO A 29 -14.49 5.04 -6.31
C PRO A 29 -13.56 5.88 -5.45
N PHE A 30 -12.71 6.65 -6.11
CA PHE A 30 -11.77 7.50 -5.42
C PHE A 30 -11.85 8.92 -5.92
N THR A 31 -11.46 9.84 -5.05
CA THR A 31 -11.14 11.19 -5.46
C THR A 31 -9.64 11.36 -5.49
N LYS A 32 -9.15 11.92 -6.59
CA LYS A 32 -7.75 12.29 -6.74
C LYS A 32 -7.48 13.57 -5.96
N GLU A 33 -6.64 13.49 -4.94
CA GLU A 33 -6.18 14.68 -4.22
C GLU A 33 -4.73 14.98 -4.61
N ILE A 34 -4.52 16.21 -5.09
CA ILE A 34 -3.21 16.71 -5.50
C ILE A 34 -2.69 17.59 -4.37
N THR A 35 -1.82 17.05 -3.52
CA THR A 35 -1.06 17.89 -2.60
C THR A 35 0.09 18.54 -3.37
N LYS A 36 0.01 19.86 -3.54
CA LYS A 36 1.12 20.66 -4.08
C LYS A 36 2.18 20.86 -2.99
N ILE A 37 3.08 19.91 -2.83
CA ILE A 37 4.32 20.10 -2.04
C ILE A 37 5.50 19.83 -2.97
N GLY A 38 6.01 20.89 -3.63
CA GLY A 38 7.21 20.84 -4.48
C GLY A 38 7.02 20.31 -5.92
N ARG A 39 8.15 20.16 -6.66
CA ARG A 39 8.21 19.78 -8.09
C ARG A 39 7.78 18.34 -8.40
N SER A 40 7.55 17.51 -7.39
CA SER A 40 7.05 16.14 -7.54
C SER A 40 5.83 15.98 -6.65
N THR A 41 4.64 16.14 -7.21
CA THR A 41 3.39 15.99 -6.46
C THR A 41 3.04 14.50 -6.34
N PRO A 42 3.07 13.89 -5.14
CA PRO A 42 2.49 12.58 -4.97
C PRO A 42 0.97 12.69 -5.14
N ASN A 43 0.42 12.07 -6.18
CA ASN A 43 -1.03 11.87 -6.27
C ASN A 43 -1.37 10.80 -5.23
N TYR A 44 -2.16 11.14 -4.23
CA TYR A 44 -2.77 10.13 -3.37
C TYR A 44 -4.27 10.02 -3.67
N PHE A 45 -4.76 8.78 -3.60
CA PHE A 45 -6.13 8.44 -3.94
C PHE A 45 -6.89 8.20 -2.64
N ILE A 46 -7.96 8.97 -2.45
CA ILE A 46 -8.80 8.92 -1.27
C ILE A 46 -10.10 8.20 -1.62
N CYS A 47 -10.48 7.21 -0.81
CA CYS A 47 -11.73 6.48 -0.98
C CYS A 47 -12.93 7.42 -0.83
N ALA A 48 -13.81 7.44 -1.81
CA ALA A 48 -15.01 8.29 -1.79
C ALA A 48 -15.98 7.91 -0.65
N ASP A 49 -16.01 6.64 -0.26
CA ASP A 49 -16.97 6.13 0.73
C ASP A 49 -16.58 6.44 2.18
N CYS A 50 -15.27 6.38 2.50
CA CYS A 50 -14.80 6.50 3.89
C CYS A 50 -13.71 7.55 4.11
N ASN A 51 -13.31 8.27 3.06
CA ASN A 51 -12.29 9.31 3.09
C ASN A 51 -10.92 8.83 3.61
N LYS A 52 -10.62 7.53 3.48
CA LYS A 52 -9.31 6.94 3.83
C LYS A 52 -8.45 6.74 2.59
N THR A 53 -7.13 6.74 2.79
CA THR A 53 -6.17 6.48 1.72
C THR A 53 -6.33 5.08 1.13
N MET A 54 -6.20 5.02 -0.19
CA MET A 54 -6.21 3.80 -0.99
C MET A 54 -4.82 3.54 -1.56
N PHE A 55 -4.56 2.29 -1.92
CA PHE A 55 -3.35 1.93 -2.64
C PHE A 55 -3.66 0.92 -3.73
N CYS A 56 -2.81 0.88 -4.76
CA CYS A 56 -2.87 -0.12 -5.82
C CYS A 56 -1.88 -1.26 -5.49
N PRO A 57 -2.35 -2.51 -5.32
CA PRO A 57 -1.48 -3.64 -4.96
C PRO A 57 -0.36 -3.90 -5.95
N SER A 58 -0.64 -3.87 -7.26
CA SER A 58 0.35 -4.11 -8.33
C SER A 58 1.46 -3.06 -8.35
N LYS A 59 1.13 -1.79 -8.06
CA LYS A 59 2.11 -0.70 -7.95
C LYS A 59 2.88 -0.76 -6.63
N THR A 60 2.23 -1.14 -5.53
CA THR A 60 2.86 -1.16 -4.20
C THR A 60 3.84 -2.30 -4.03
N LYS A 61 3.53 -3.50 -4.57
CA LYS A 61 4.36 -4.70 -4.41
C LYS A 61 5.83 -4.53 -4.83
N PRO A 62 6.20 -4.00 -6.02
CA PRO A 62 7.60 -3.84 -6.40
C PRO A 62 8.35 -2.86 -5.51
N TRP A 63 7.73 -1.73 -5.15
CA TRP A 63 8.33 -0.75 -4.23
C TRP A 63 8.53 -1.33 -2.84
N MET A 64 7.55 -2.06 -2.32
CA MET A 64 7.65 -2.78 -1.04
C MET A 64 8.84 -3.74 -1.04
N ILE A 65 9.00 -4.56 -2.08
CA ILE A 65 10.12 -5.51 -2.17
C ILE A 65 11.45 -4.76 -2.24
N GLY A 66 11.56 -3.75 -3.12
CA GLY A 66 12.78 -2.97 -3.29
C GLY A 66 13.21 -2.25 -2.01
N LEU A 67 12.30 -1.54 -1.35
CA LEU A 67 12.59 -0.80 -0.12
C LEU A 67 12.99 -1.74 1.02
N ASN A 68 12.29 -2.86 1.21
CA ASN A 68 12.65 -3.82 2.25
C ASN A 68 13.99 -4.52 1.96
N ALA A 69 14.31 -4.80 0.70
CA ALA A 69 15.60 -5.38 0.33
C ALA A 69 16.75 -4.42 0.60
N VAL A 70 16.62 -3.14 0.20
CA VAL A 70 17.61 -2.11 0.48
C VAL A 70 17.75 -1.88 1.99
N ALA A 71 16.64 -1.84 2.72
CA ALA A 71 16.65 -1.70 4.17
C ALA A 71 17.43 -2.83 4.85
N LEU A 72 17.17 -4.08 4.46
CA LEU A 72 17.87 -5.25 5.01
C LEU A 72 19.38 -5.18 4.73
N LEU A 73 19.78 -4.86 3.49
CA LEU A 73 21.19 -4.73 3.12
C LEU A 73 21.88 -3.61 3.90
N ALA A 74 21.24 -2.44 4.01
CA ALA A 74 21.79 -1.31 4.75
C ALA A 74 21.95 -1.61 6.24
N ILE A 75 21.01 -2.36 6.84
CA ILE A 75 21.12 -2.82 8.23
C ILE A 75 22.31 -3.78 8.39
N ILE A 76 22.46 -4.77 7.51
CA ILE A 76 23.57 -5.74 7.58
C ILE A 76 24.92 -5.02 7.47
N ILE A 77 25.08 -4.15 6.46
CA ILE A 77 26.30 -3.36 6.25
C ILE A 77 26.57 -2.48 7.48
N GLY A 78 25.54 -1.79 7.96
CA GLY A 78 25.62 -0.91 9.11
C GLY A 78 26.09 -1.63 10.38
N ILE A 79 25.52 -2.81 10.67
CA ILE A 79 25.93 -3.64 11.81
C ILE A 79 27.41 -4.03 11.67
N VAL A 80 27.83 -4.56 10.52
CA VAL A 80 29.22 -4.99 10.30
C VAL A 80 30.21 -3.85 10.50
N MET A 81 29.92 -2.67 9.93
CA MET A 81 30.81 -1.52 9.96
C MET A 81 30.94 -0.89 11.36
N VAL A 82 29.90 -0.92 12.19
CA VAL A 82 29.95 -0.36 13.55
C VAL A 82 30.90 -1.14 14.48
N PHE A 83 31.14 -2.43 14.19
CA PHE A 83 32.10 -3.24 14.96
C PHE A 83 33.56 -3.08 14.52
N VAL A 84 33.84 -2.37 13.43
CA VAL A 84 35.21 -2.08 12.98
C VAL A 84 35.85 -1.04 13.89
N ASN A 85 37.12 -1.23 14.28
CA ASN A 85 37.82 -0.29 15.17
C ASN A 85 38.42 0.92 14.42
N ASP A 86 37.60 1.55 13.59
CA ASP A 86 37.91 2.78 12.85
C ASP A 86 36.73 3.76 12.94
N ARG A 87 37.01 5.03 13.21
CA ARG A 87 35.96 6.02 13.48
C ARG A 87 35.18 6.42 12.22
N GLU A 88 35.85 6.52 11.09
CA GLU A 88 35.21 6.88 9.82
C GLU A 88 34.30 5.75 9.35
N ILE A 89 34.78 4.50 9.46
CA ILE A 89 33.99 3.30 9.14
C ILE A 89 32.76 3.19 10.05
N LYS A 90 32.90 3.49 11.34
CA LYS A 90 31.74 3.54 12.27
C LYS A 90 30.69 4.57 11.85
N ASN A 91 31.12 5.76 11.40
CA ASN A 91 30.19 6.79 10.94
C ASN A 91 29.43 6.35 9.68
N ILE A 92 30.11 5.69 8.74
CA ILE A 92 29.47 5.08 7.55
C ILE A 92 28.46 4.01 8.01
N GLY A 93 28.83 3.17 8.97
CA GLY A 93 27.95 2.16 9.54
C GLY A 93 26.68 2.77 10.16
N ALA A 94 26.83 3.82 10.97
CA ALA A 94 25.70 4.54 11.56
C ALA A 94 24.78 5.19 10.50
N ALA A 95 25.36 5.76 9.43
CA ALA A 95 24.58 6.30 8.31
C ALA A 95 23.81 5.19 7.58
N ALA A 96 24.44 4.04 7.33
CA ALA A 96 23.80 2.88 6.72
C ALA A 96 22.64 2.34 7.58
N LEU A 97 22.83 2.22 8.90
CA LEU A 97 21.75 1.86 9.83
C LEU A 97 20.58 2.85 9.77
N SER A 98 20.88 4.15 9.75
CA SER A 98 19.85 5.20 9.68
C SER A 98 19.02 5.10 8.41
N LEU A 99 19.68 4.84 7.27
CA LEU A 99 19.01 4.61 5.99
C LEU A 99 18.17 3.32 6.02
N GLY A 100 18.71 2.27 6.65
CA GLY A 100 18.02 1.00 6.85
C GLY A 100 16.72 1.15 7.64
N VAL A 101 16.75 1.90 8.74
CA VAL A 101 15.56 2.21 9.54
C VAL A 101 14.55 3.01 8.73
N LEU A 102 14.98 4.04 7.99
CA LEU A 102 14.08 4.87 7.19
C LEU A 102 13.35 4.05 6.12
N PHE A 103 14.08 3.31 5.28
CA PHE A 103 13.47 2.49 4.24
C PHE A 103 12.70 1.30 4.81
N GLY A 104 13.16 0.73 5.92
CA GLY A 104 12.46 -0.34 6.64
C GLY A 104 11.10 0.12 7.18
N ALA A 105 11.00 1.35 7.70
CA ALA A 105 9.73 1.91 8.16
C ALA A 105 8.72 2.09 7.02
N VAL A 106 9.15 2.68 5.89
CA VAL A 106 8.29 2.88 4.72
C VAL A 106 7.91 1.53 4.09
N GLY A 107 8.89 0.65 3.86
CA GLY A 107 8.67 -0.69 3.32
C GLY A 107 7.81 -1.57 4.22
N GLY A 108 7.94 -1.43 5.54
CA GLY A 108 7.14 -2.13 6.54
C GLY A 108 5.67 -1.68 6.54
N MET A 109 5.41 -0.38 6.37
CA MET A 109 4.05 0.14 6.22
C MET A 109 3.39 -0.40 4.93
N MET A 110 4.13 -0.42 3.82
CA MET A 110 3.64 -1.03 2.57
C MET A 110 3.34 -2.53 2.75
N PHE A 111 4.22 -3.26 3.45
CA PHE A 111 4.02 -4.67 3.77
C PHE A 111 2.77 -4.93 4.61
N TYR A 112 2.53 -4.10 5.62
CA TYR A 112 1.31 -4.18 6.43
C TYR A 112 0.04 -4.07 5.58
N HIS A 113 -0.02 -3.07 4.69
CA HIS A 113 -1.17 -2.88 3.80
C HIS A 113 -1.30 -4.01 2.76
N MET A 114 -0.19 -4.47 2.17
CA MET A 114 -0.22 -5.62 1.26
C MET A 114 -0.67 -6.91 1.93
N ARG A 115 -0.31 -7.13 3.20
CA ARG A 115 -0.82 -8.27 3.98
C ARG A 115 -2.34 -8.19 4.16
N GLN A 116 -2.86 -7.01 4.49
CA GLN A 116 -4.29 -6.77 4.61
C GLN A 116 -5.04 -7.03 3.29
N TRP A 117 -4.44 -6.62 2.17
CA TRP A 117 -4.93 -6.93 0.83
C TRP A 117 -4.94 -8.42 0.55
N ASN A 118 -3.83 -9.14 0.81
CA ASN A 118 -3.75 -10.58 0.53
C ASN A 118 -4.80 -11.37 1.31
N ILE A 119 -4.95 -11.10 2.61
CA ILE A 119 -5.97 -11.76 3.46
C ILE A 119 -7.37 -11.53 2.88
N TRP A 120 -7.68 -10.30 2.49
CA TRP A 120 -8.96 -9.97 1.90
C TRP A 120 -9.15 -10.65 0.54
N SER A 121 -8.16 -10.53 -0.36
CA SER A 121 -8.19 -11.11 -1.71
C SER A 121 -8.41 -12.61 -1.67
N ASP A 122 -7.69 -13.31 -0.79
CA ASP A 122 -7.83 -14.75 -0.61
C ASP A 122 -9.20 -15.10 -0.03
N SER A 123 -9.76 -14.27 0.85
CA SER A 123 -11.12 -14.47 1.35
C SER A 123 -12.17 -14.29 0.27
N GLN A 124 -12.05 -13.30 -0.61
CA GLN A 124 -13.01 -13.07 -1.69
C GLN A 124 -12.90 -14.13 -2.79
N LYS A 125 -11.69 -14.60 -3.11
CA LYS A 125 -11.49 -15.71 -4.07
C LYS A 125 -12.13 -17.03 -3.63
N ARG A 126 -12.38 -17.20 -2.33
CA ARG A 126 -13.08 -18.39 -1.78
C ARG A 126 -14.60 -18.29 -1.87
N LYS A 127 -15.16 -17.10 -2.12
CA LYS A 127 -16.60 -16.92 -2.26
C LYS A 127 -17.05 -17.28 -3.67
N SER A 128 -18.29 -17.76 -3.77
CA SER A 128 -18.95 -17.95 -5.05
C SER A 128 -19.31 -16.61 -5.70
N THR A 129 -19.45 -16.57 -7.02
CA THR A 129 -19.88 -15.37 -7.74
C THR A 129 -21.21 -14.82 -7.20
N LYS A 130 -22.15 -15.70 -6.83
CA LYS A 130 -23.45 -15.31 -6.27
C LYS A 130 -23.33 -14.56 -4.94
N GLU A 131 -22.42 -14.99 -4.07
CA GLU A 131 -22.17 -14.30 -2.79
C GLU A 131 -21.55 -12.92 -3.02
N LEU A 132 -20.61 -12.81 -3.97
CA LEU A 132 -20.00 -11.53 -4.35
C LEU A 132 -21.01 -10.57 -4.98
N ASP A 133 -21.92 -11.08 -5.81
CA ASP A 133 -22.98 -10.27 -6.43
C ASP A 133 -24.01 -9.83 -5.39
N HIS A 134 -24.31 -10.68 -4.40
CA HIS A 134 -25.14 -10.32 -3.26
C HIS A 134 -24.53 -9.17 -2.45
N GLU A 135 -23.23 -9.24 -2.11
CA GLU A 135 -22.54 -8.16 -1.40
C GLU A 135 -22.55 -6.84 -2.20
N MET A 136 -22.40 -6.92 -3.51
CA MET A 136 -22.51 -5.74 -4.39
C MET A 136 -23.93 -5.17 -4.38
N ALA A 137 -24.96 -6.01 -4.46
CA ALA A 137 -26.36 -5.57 -4.43
C ALA A 137 -26.74 -4.93 -3.09
N GLU A 138 -26.28 -5.49 -1.97
CA GLU A 138 -26.48 -4.91 -0.64
C GLU A 138 -25.82 -3.53 -0.53
N TYR A 139 -24.61 -3.38 -1.06
CA TYR A 139 -23.93 -2.10 -1.11
C TYR A 139 -24.72 -1.06 -1.92
N LEU A 140 -25.17 -1.41 -3.13
CA LEU A 140 -25.94 -0.51 -4.00
C LEU A 140 -27.22 -0.05 -3.30
N LYS A 141 -27.97 -0.98 -2.70
CA LYS A 141 -29.19 -0.66 -1.95
C LYS A 141 -28.93 0.32 -0.81
N LYS A 142 -27.80 0.19 -0.11
CA LYS A 142 -27.41 1.11 0.98
C LYS A 142 -26.96 2.48 0.46
N SER A 143 -26.42 2.55 -0.77
CA SER A 143 -25.99 3.83 -1.35
C SER A 143 -27.14 4.68 -1.90
N GLU A 144 -28.29 4.06 -2.17
CA GLU A 144 -29.50 4.73 -2.67
C GLU A 144 -30.45 5.22 -1.56
N SER A 145 -30.25 4.77 -0.32
CA SER A 145 -31.04 5.14 0.87
C SER A 145 -30.45 6.33 1.61
#